data_AF-A0A8S8YGJ8-F1
#
_entry.id   AF-A0A8S8YGJ8-F1
#
_cell.length_a   1.000
_cell.length_b   1.000
_cell.length_c   1.000
_cell.angle_alpha   90.00
_cell.angle_beta   90.00
_cell.angle_gamma   90.00
#
_symmetry.space_group_name_H-M   'P 1'
#
loop_
_entity.id
_entity.type
_entity.pdbx_description
1 polymer ?
#
loop_
_entity_poly.entity_id
_entity_poly.type
_entity_poly.pdbx_seq_one_letter_code
_entity_poly.pdbx_strand_id
1 'polypeptide(L)'
;MKTTTANNCGDTDGDGDLDFICSYGTRSFSIWDSNGALVWDSGDSISALMVSQGEYINSYTQKRNDDKGAEPEGVVVGEMFGKTYAFVGLERAGGILVFDVSDPTAPVFDQYIYLPDHVSPEGLDFISAADSPNGAAMLVVAHEVTGTVAVLQPFV
;
A
#
# COMPACT_ATOMS: atom_id res chain seq x y z
N MET A 1 4.02 13.31 1.23
CA MET A 1 4.66 13.60 -0.07
C MET A 1 5.78 14.58 0.21
N LYS A 2 7.03 14.29 -0.17
CA LYS A 2 8.12 15.26 0.05
C LYS A 2 8.27 16.13 -1.19
N THR A 3 7.78 17.36 -1.10
CA THR A 3 7.92 18.37 -2.15
C THR A 3 9.32 18.96 -2.15
N THR A 4 9.79 19.36 -3.31
CA THR A 4 11.14 19.92 -3.48
C THR A 4 11.18 20.91 -4.62
N THR A 5 12.11 21.84 -4.53
CA THR A 5 12.47 22.78 -5.59
C THR A 5 13.90 22.54 -6.08
N ALA A 6 14.52 21.42 -5.69
CA ALA A 6 15.87 21.10 -6.08
C ALA A 6 16.01 21.05 -7.61
N ASN A 7 17.07 21.66 -8.12
CA ASN A 7 17.39 21.76 -9.55
C ASN A 7 16.31 22.44 -10.41
N ASN A 8 15.51 23.36 -9.87
CA ASN A 8 14.47 24.07 -10.63
C ASN A 8 13.44 23.14 -11.29
N CYS A 9 13.23 21.95 -10.70
CA CYS A 9 12.47 20.88 -11.32
C CYS A 9 11.02 21.24 -11.71
N GLY A 10 10.46 22.31 -11.14
CA GLY A 10 9.08 22.75 -11.35
C GLY A 10 8.98 24.10 -12.05
N ASP A 11 10.12 24.70 -12.42
CA ASP A 11 10.24 25.93 -13.19
C ASP A 11 10.68 25.52 -14.60
N THR A 12 9.71 25.28 -15.48
CA THR A 12 9.96 24.77 -16.83
C THR A 12 10.35 25.83 -17.84
N ASP A 13 10.07 27.10 -17.57
CA ASP A 13 10.39 28.21 -18.47
C ASP A 13 11.54 29.11 -17.98
N GLY A 14 12.02 28.89 -16.75
CA GLY A 14 13.18 29.55 -16.17
C GLY A 14 12.90 30.99 -15.72
N ASP A 15 11.64 31.36 -15.52
CA ASP A 15 11.26 32.71 -15.10
C ASP A 15 11.32 32.93 -13.58
N GLY A 16 11.54 31.84 -12.83
CA GLY A 16 11.69 31.83 -11.38
C GLY A 16 10.41 31.58 -10.59
N ASP A 17 9.26 31.40 -11.27
CA ASP A 17 8.06 30.83 -10.67
C ASP A 17 8.01 29.29 -10.85
N LEU A 18 7.01 28.64 -10.26
CA LEU A 18 6.86 27.18 -10.34
C LEU A 18 5.58 26.85 -11.11
N ASP A 19 5.73 26.27 -12.29
CA ASP A 19 4.69 25.72 -13.15
C ASP A 19 4.02 24.49 -12.54
N PHE A 20 4.79 23.66 -11.82
CA PHE A 20 4.26 22.50 -11.12
C PHE A 20 5.07 22.14 -9.87
N ILE A 21 4.45 21.35 -9.01
CA ILE A 21 5.06 20.85 -7.78
C ILE A 21 5.85 19.59 -8.10
N CYS A 22 7.16 19.62 -7.85
CA CYS A 22 7.95 18.39 -7.84
C CYS A 22 7.86 17.70 -6.49
N SER A 23 7.72 16.39 -6.52
CA SER A 23 7.90 15.55 -5.34
C SER A 23 8.72 14.32 -5.71
N TYR A 24 9.58 13.88 -4.79
CA TYR A 24 10.25 12.59 -4.90
C TYR A 24 9.62 11.63 -3.89
N GLY A 25 9.35 10.40 -4.35
CA GLY A 25 8.69 9.35 -3.57
C GLY A 25 7.20 9.27 -3.90
N THR A 26 6.86 8.41 -4.87
CA THR A 26 5.50 7.92 -5.00
C THR A 26 5.25 6.97 -3.83
N ARG A 27 4.13 7.14 -3.15
CA ARG A 27 3.66 6.17 -2.15
C ARG A 27 2.77 5.17 -2.86
N SER A 28 3.39 4.44 -3.78
CA SER A 28 2.76 3.49 -4.69
C SER A 28 3.33 2.10 -4.48
N PHE A 29 2.65 1.11 -5.07
CA PHE A 29 3.29 -0.14 -5.44
C PHE A 29 3.23 -0.28 -6.96
N SER A 30 4.18 -1.01 -7.52
CA SER A 30 4.27 -1.22 -8.96
C SER A 30 4.42 -2.71 -9.28
N ILE A 31 3.88 -3.10 -10.43
CA ILE A 31 4.03 -4.44 -11.00
C ILE A 31 5.05 -4.34 -12.14
N TRP A 32 6.04 -5.23 -12.11
CA TRP A 32 7.09 -5.33 -13.10
C TRP A 32 7.04 -6.71 -13.75
N ASP A 33 7.34 -6.79 -15.05
CA ASP A 33 7.49 -8.06 -15.74
C ASP A 33 8.87 -8.69 -15.48
N SER A 34 9.08 -9.92 -15.96
CA SER A 34 10.36 -10.63 -15.81
C SER A 34 11.52 -9.99 -16.58
N ASN A 35 11.25 -9.06 -17.50
CA ASN A 35 12.25 -8.30 -18.24
C ASN A 35 12.60 -6.98 -17.54
N GLY A 36 11.96 -6.67 -16.41
CA GLY A 36 12.14 -5.41 -15.70
C GLY A 36 11.39 -4.24 -16.36
N ALA A 37 10.40 -4.52 -17.21
CA ALA A 37 9.51 -3.48 -17.72
C ALA A 37 8.40 -3.18 -16.70
N LEU A 38 8.13 -1.90 -16.50
CA LEU A 38 7.00 -1.45 -15.67
C LEU A 38 5.70 -1.83 -16.38
N VAL A 39 4.87 -2.65 -15.73
CA VAL A 39 3.56 -3.10 -16.24
C VAL A 39 2.46 -2.15 -15.77
N TRP A 40 2.48 -1.81 -14.49
CA TRP A 40 1.48 -0.96 -13.86
C TRP A 40 2.04 -0.31 -12.59
N ASP A 41 1.61 0.91 -12.26
CA ASP A 41 1.92 1.60 -11.00
C ASP A 41 0.64 2.18 -10.40
N SER A 42 0.48 2.06 -9.09
CA SER A 42 -0.74 2.56 -8.43
C SER A 42 -0.85 4.08 -8.41
N GLY A 43 0.23 4.80 -8.69
CA GLY A 43 0.28 6.25 -8.66
C GLY A 43 -0.21 6.79 -7.31
N ASP A 44 -1.17 7.69 -7.36
CA ASP A 44 -1.83 8.32 -6.21
C ASP A 44 -3.02 7.53 -5.64
N SER A 45 -3.37 6.38 -6.23
CA SER A 45 -4.57 5.60 -5.86
C SER A 45 -4.60 5.23 -4.38
N ILE A 46 -3.44 4.89 -3.77
CA ILE A 46 -3.34 4.55 -2.34
C ILE A 46 -3.76 5.74 -1.48
N SER A 47 -3.31 6.94 -1.82
CA SER A 47 -3.67 8.16 -1.08
C SER A 47 -5.16 8.49 -1.27
N ALA A 48 -5.69 8.36 -2.50
CA ALA A 48 -7.11 8.55 -2.76
C ALA A 48 -7.99 7.55 -1.97
N LEU A 49 -7.56 6.28 -1.90
CA LEU A 49 -8.23 5.24 -1.11
C LEU A 49 -8.23 5.60 0.38
N MET A 50 -7.09 5.97 0.96
CA MET A 50 -7.02 6.35 2.37
C MET A 50 -7.88 7.57 2.71
N VAL A 51 -8.05 8.53 1.78
CA VAL A 51 -9.00 9.63 1.98
C VAL A 51 -10.43 9.10 1.99
N SER A 52 -10.77 8.23 1.03
CA SER A 52 -12.12 7.65 0.93
C SER A 52 -12.49 6.77 2.13
N GLN A 53 -11.52 6.10 2.75
CA GLN A 53 -11.71 5.27 3.96
C GLN A 53 -11.68 6.09 5.26
N GLY A 54 -11.42 7.41 5.20
CA GLY A 54 -11.36 8.28 6.37
C GLY A 54 -10.09 8.16 7.22
N GLU A 55 -9.08 7.42 6.75
CA GLU A 55 -7.85 7.14 7.51
C GLU A 55 -6.91 8.34 7.64
N TYR A 56 -6.99 9.29 6.69
CA TYR A 56 -6.31 10.59 6.82
C TYR A 56 -6.85 11.46 7.97
N ILE A 57 -7.95 11.06 8.61
CA ILE A 57 -8.59 11.78 9.71
C ILE A 57 -8.47 10.98 11.03
N ASN A 58 -7.70 9.88 11.08
CA ASN A 58 -7.48 9.18 12.35
C ASN A 58 -6.50 9.98 13.25
N SER A 59 -6.72 9.98 14.57
CA SER A 59 -5.97 10.85 15.50
C SER A 59 -4.48 10.52 15.62
N TYR A 60 -4.11 9.30 15.24
CA TYR A 60 -2.73 8.81 15.22
C TYR A 60 -1.97 9.32 13.98
N THR A 61 -2.60 9.29 12.81
CA THR A 61 -2.01 9.68 11.51
C THR A 61 -2.06 11.19 11.27
N GLN A 62 -3.10 11.88 11.76
CA GLN A 62 -3.36 13.29 11.47
C GLN A 62 -2.15 14.22 11.64
N LYS A 63 -1.36 14.06 12.72
CA LYS A 63 -0.21 14.94 13.01
C LYS A 63 1.01 14.69 12.12
N ARG A 64 0.96 13.64 11.29
CA ARG A 64 2.06 13.19 10.44
C ARG A 64 1.62 12.99 9.00
N ASN A 65 0.40 13.35 8.63
CA ASN A 65 -0.11 13.09 7.29
C ASN A 65 0.59 13.93 6.21
N ASP A 66 1.07 15.12 6.58
CA ASP A 66 1.93 15.96 5.76
C ASP A 66 3.31 15.29 5.48
N ASP A 67 3.93 14.75 6.53
CA ASP A 67 5.25 14.12 6.47
C ASP A 67 5.20 12.71 5.87
N LYS A 68 4.20 11.93 6.25
CA LYS A 68 4.16 10.47 6.16
C LYS A 68 2.96 9.96 5.38
N GLY A 69 1.73 10.38 5.63
CA GLY A 69 0.57 9.97 4.81
C GLY A 69 0.40 8.44 4.70
N ALA A 70 -0.11 7.94 3.57
CA ALA A 70 -0.32 6.51 3.32
C ALA A 70 0.97 5.84 2.83
N GLU A 71 1.82 5.34 3.74
CA GLU A 71 3.12 4.72 3.43
C GLU A 71 2.98 3.20 3.22
N PRO A 72 3.08 2.68 1.98
CA PRO A 72 3.26 1.25 1.75
C PRO A 72 4.65 0.82 2.22
N GLU A 73 4.75 -0.27 2.97
CA GLU A 73 6.02 -0.81 3.47
C GLU A 73 6.24 -2.26 3.05
N GLY A 74 5.21 -3.10 3.22
CA GLY A 74 5.25 -4.51 2.84
C GLY A 74 4.29 -4.83 1.69
N VAL A 75 4.73 -5.69 0.77
CA VAL A 75 3.86 -6.30 -0.24
C VAL A 75 4.07 -7.80 -0.30
N VAL A 76 2.98 -8.56 -0.30
CA VAL A 76 2.99 -10.00 -0.59
C VAL A 76 1.90 -10.34 -1.59
N VAL A 77 2.13 -11.36 -2.41
CA VAL A 77 1.18 -11.84 -3.42
C VAL A 77 0.79 -13.28 -3.09
N GLY A 78 -0.49 -13.61 -3.25
CA GLY A 78 -1.01 -14.95 -2.99
C GLY A 78 -2.21 -15.28 -3.86
N GLU A 79 -2.38 -16.57 -4.17
CA GLU A 79 -3.57 -17.04 -4.88
C GLU A 79 -4.62 -17.54 -3.90
N MET A 80 -5.87 -17.07 -4.07
CA MET A 80 -7.04 -17.56 -3.35
C MET A 80 -8.28 -17.47 -4.24
N PHE A 81 -9.17 -18.46 -4.12
CA PHE A 81 -10.41 -18.52 -4.90
C PHE A 81 -10.24 -18.40 -6.42
N GLY A 82 -9.12 -18.85 -6.97
CA GLY A 82 -8.81 -18.79 -8.41
C GLY A 82 -8.40 -17.41 -8.92
N LYS A 83 -8.07 -16.48 -8.01
CA LYS A 83 -7.56 -15.15 -8.31
C LYS A 83 -6.21 -14.93 -7.65
N THR A 84 -5.39 -14.09 -8.27
CA THR A 84 -4.13 -13.62 -7.69
C THR A 84 -4.38 -12.29 -6.98
N TYR A 85 -4.00 -12.20 -5.71
CA TYR A 85 -4.18 -11.00 -4.89
C TYR A 85 -2.84 -10.44 -4.43
N ALA A 86 -2.71 -9.13 -4.44
CA ALA A 86 -1.64 -8.39 -3.79
C ALA A 86 -2.15 -7.79 -2.48
N PHE A 87 -1.39 -7.98 -1.41
CA PHE A 87 -1.65 -7.43 -0.09
C PHE A 87 -0.56 -6.40 0.21
N VAL A 88 -0.97 -5.15 0.42
CA VAL A 88 -0.08 -4.01 0.62
C VAL A 88 -0.29 -3.46 2.02
N GLY A 89 0.69 -3.68 2.90
CA GLY A 89 0.68 -3.17 4.26
C GLY A 89 1.01 -1.68 4.30
N LEU A 90 0.18 -0.90 4.98
CA LEU A 90 0.39 0.53 5.17
C LEU A 90 0.91 0.78 6.59
N GLU A 91 2.21 1.05 6.76
CA GLU A 91 2.85 1.21 8.08
C GLU A 91 2.10 2.28 8.90
N ARG A 92 2.21 3.55 8.50
CA ARG A 92 1.67 4.65 9.33
C ARG A 92 0.18 4.86 9.19
N ALA A 93 -0.35 4.85 7.97
CA ALA A 93 -1.79 4.98 7.76
C ALA A 93 -2.56 3.84 8.44
N GLY A 94 -1.91 2.68 8.59
CA GLY A 94 -2.49 1.49 9.18
C GLY A 94 -3.26 0.67 8.16
N GLY A 95 -3.44 -0.60 8.50
CA GLY A 95 -4.21 -1.55 7.72
C GLY A 95 -3.50 -2.11 6.47
N ILE A 96 -4.24 -2.95 5.75
CA ILE A 96 -3.78 -3.67 4.57
C ILE A 96 -4.73 -3.36 3.41
N LEU A 97 -4.18 -2.92 2.29
CA LEU A 97 -4.92 -2.85 1.03
C LEU A 97 -4.83 -4.18 0.30
N VAL A 98 -5.95 -4.63 -0.25
CA VAL A 98 -6.04 -5.86 -1.02
C VAL A 98 -6.46 -5.49 -2.44
N PHE A 99 -5.67 -5.94 -3.40
CA PHE A 99 -5.93 -5.75 -4.83
C PHE A 99 -6.05 -7.11 -5.50
N ASP A 100 -7.08 -7.31 -6.32
CA ASP A 100 -7.11 -8.35 -7.33
C ASP A 100 -6.14 -7.95 -8.45
N VAL A 101 -5.07 -8.72 -8.61
CA VAL A 101 -4.01 -8.52 -9.61
C VAL A 101 -3.99 -9.67 -10.63
N SER A 102 -5.10 -10.39 -10.78
CA SER A 102 -5.23 -11.48 -11.77
C SER A 102 -4.99 -10.96 -13.20
N ASP A 103 -5.37 -9.70 -13.47
CA ASP A 103 -4.84 -8.94 -14.60
C ASP A 103 -3.80 -7.93 -14.08
N PRO A 104 -2.49 -8.19 -14.28
CA PRO A 104 -1.43 -7.31 -13.77
C PRO A 104 -1.38 -5.95 -14.49
N THR A 105 -2.06 -5.80 -15.63
CA THR A 105 -2.13 -4.53 -16.38
C THR A 105 -3.27 -3.63 -15.89
N ALA A 106 -4.25 -4.20 -15.19
CA ALA A 106 -5.39 -3.49 -14.64
C ALA A 106 -5.79 -4.02 -13.24
N PRO A 107 -4.92 -3.90 -12.21
CA PRO A 107 -5.28 -4.22 -10.84
C PRO A 107 -6.56 -3.53 -10.36
N VAL A 108 -7.38 -4.26 -9.59
CA VAL A 108 -8.64 -3.76 -9.04
C VAL A 108 -8.58 -3.79 -7.52
N PHE A 109 -8.88 -2.66 -6.87
CA PHE A 109 -9.03 -2.61 -5.42
C PHE A 109 -10.20 -3.49 -4.97
N ASP A 110 -9.93 -4.42 -4.06
CA ASP A 110 -10.91 -5.39 -3.55
C ASP A 110 -11.42 -4.97 -2.16
N GLN A 111 -10.50 -4.78 -1.21
CA GLN A 111 -10.86 -4.43 0.17
C GLN A 111 -9.72 -3.73 0.91
N TYR A 112 -10.10 -3.01 1.97
CA TYR A 112 -9.19 -2.46 2.97
C TYR A 112 -9.47 -3.15 4.31
N ILE A 113 -8.43 -3.75 4.90
CA ILE A 113 -8.51 -4.44 6.19
C ILE A 113 -7.87 -3.55 7.24
N TYR A 114 -8.68 -3.06 8.18
CA TYR A 114 -8.21 -2.27 9.30
C TYR A 114 -8.34 -3.04 10.61
N LEU A 115 -7.26 -3.07 11.40
CA LEU A 115 -7.17 -3.76 12.68
C LEU A 115 -6.83 -2.72 13.76
N PRO A 116 -7.81 -2.14 14.48
CA PRO A 116 -7.56 -0.98 15.35
C PRO A 116 -6.60 -1.26 16.51
N ASP A 117 -6.50 -2.51 16.97
CA ASP A 117 -5.60 -2.93 18.05
C ASP A 117 -4.21 -3.37 17.54
N HIS A 118 -3.95 -3.26 16.23
CA HIS A 118 -2.71 -3.67 15.58
C HIS A 118 -2.17 -2.53 14.72
N VAL A 119 -1.03 -1.97 15.10
CA VAL A 119 -0.53 -0.69 14.52
C VAL A 119 0.83 -0.90 13.87
N SER A 120 1.04 -0.25 12.73
CA SER A 120 2.29 -0.32 11.97
C SER A 120 2.56 -1.67 11.30
N PRO A 121 1.70 -2.12 10.35
CA PRO A 121 2.02 -3.26 9.50
C PRO A 121 3.37 -3.07 8.81
N GLU A 122 4.28 -4.04 8.95
CA GLU A 122 5.59 -4.04 8.26
C GLU A 122 5.80 -5.32 7.46
N GLY A 123 5.99 -6.44 8.15
CA GLY A 123 6.19 -7.75 7.53
C GLY A 123 4.85 -8.40 7.18
N LEU A 124 4.70 -8.84 5.93
CA LEU A 124 3.56 -9.60 5.44
C LEU A 124 4.04 -10.94 4.88
N ASP A 125 3.29 -12.00 5.16
CA ASP A 125 3.50 -13.31 4.55
C ASP A 125 2.15 -13.97 4.19
N PHE A 126 2.14 -14.74 3.12
CA PHE A 126 0.95 -15.42 2.63
C PHE A 126 1.14 -16.93 2.67
N ILE A 127 0.23 -17.62 3.35
CA ILE A 127 0.21 -19.08 3.46
C ILE A 127 -0.94 -19.59 2.60
N SER A 128 -0.60 -20.42 1.61
CA SER A 128 -1.60 -21.02 0.72
C SER A 128 -2.56 -21.93 1.49
N ALA A 129 -3.77 -22.16 0.95
CA ALA A 129 -4.71 -23.11 1.52
C ALA A 129 -4.14 -24.54 1.63
N ALA A 130 -3.22 -24.93 0.72
CA ALA A 130 -2.60 -26.24 0.72
C ALA A 130 -1.55 -26.41 1.84
N ASP A 131 -0.88 -25.32 2.22
CA ASP A 131 0.16 -25.31 3.25
C ASP A 131 -0.38 -24.93 4.63
N SER A 132 -1.63 -24.46 4.71
CA SER A 132 -2.23 -24.03 5.97
C SER A 132 -2.77 -25.21 6.80
N PRO A 133 -2.76 -25.10 8.14
CA PRO A 133 -3.19 -26.19 9.02
C PRO A 133 -4.70 -26.46 9.00
N ASN A 134 -5.51 -25.57 8.41
CA ASN A 134 -6.96 -25.69 8.37
C ASN A 134 -7.55 -25.67 6.95
N GLY A 135 -6.71 -25.71 5.92
CA GLY A 135 -7.15 -25.77 4.52
C GLY A 135 -7.65 -24.44 3.96
N ALA A 136 -7.56 -23.34 4.70
CA ALA A 136 -7.90 -22.00 4.23
C ALA A 136 -6.64 -21.13 4.11
N ALA A 137 -6.56 -20.32 3.05
CA ALA A 137 -5.46 -19.38 2.87
C ALA A 137 -5.36 -18.41 4.07
N MET A 138 -4.14 -17.98 4.39
CA MET A 138 -3.89 -17.08 5.52
C MET A 138 -2.95 -15.95 5.11
N LEU A 139 -3.23 -14.75 5.61
CA LEU A 139 -2.31 -13.62 5.60
C LEU A 139 -1.77 -13.41 7.02
N VAL A 140 -0.45 -13.44 7.17
CA VAL A 140 0.25 -13.16 8.43
C VAL A 140 0.82 -11.74 8.35
N VAL A 141 0.53 -10.92 9.37
CA VAL A 141 0.94 -9.51 9.38
C VAL A 141 1.60 -9.18 10.72
N ALA A 142 2.87 -8.79 10.67
CA ALA A 142 3.62 -8.27 11.80
C ALA A 142 3.39 -6.76 11.95
N HIS A 143 3.12 -6.33 13.18
CA HIS A 143 2.82 -4.94 13.52
C HIS A 143 3.88 -4.40 14.49
N GLU A 144 4.71 -3.49 14.00
CA GLU A 144 5.93 -3.01 14.68
C GLU A 144 5.60 -2.25 15.98
N VAL A 145 4.67 -1.29 15.91
CA VAL A 145 4.37 -0.39 17.03
C VAL A 145 3.69 -1.14 18.18
N THR A 146 2.78 -2.08 17.88
CA THR A 146 2.10 -2.89 18.90
C THR A 146 2.87 -4.14 19.30
N GLY A 147 3.86 -4.57 18.52
CA GLY A 147 4.61 -5.81 18.74
C GLY A 147 3.75 -7.07 18.58
N THR A 148 2.70 -7.01 17.75
CA THR A 148 1.72 -8.09 17.57
C THR A 148 1.82 -8.73 16.19
N VAL A 149 1.40 -9.99 16.09
CA VAL A 149 1.24 -10.70 14.81
C VAL A 149 -0.23 -11.06 14.67
N ALA A 150 -0.86 -10.60 13.58
CA ALA A 150 -2.22 -10.98 13.21
C ALA A 150 -2.18 -12.08 12.16
N VAL A 151 -3.05 -13.07 12.27
CA VAL A 151 -3.29 -14.10 11.24
C VAL A 151 -4.72 -13.93 10.76
N LEU A 152 -4.86 -13.53 9.51
CA LEU A 152 -6.14 -13.23 8.87
C LEU A 152 -6.49 -14.35 7.89
N GLN A 153 -7.76 -14.70 7.82
CA GLN A 153 -8.28 -15.63 6.82
C GLN A 153 -9.35 -14.93 6.00
N PRO A 154 -9.44 -15.19 4.69
CA PRO A 154 -10.57 -14.74 3.89
C PRO A 154 -11.85 -15.39 4.41
N PHE A 155 -12.94 -14.62 4.53
CA PHE A 155 -14.26 -15.19 4.80
C PHE A 155 -14.73 -15.97 3.57
N VAL A 156 -15.24 -17.18 3.80
CA VAL A 156 -15.93 -18.01 2.78
C VAL A 156 -17.40 -17.63 2.72
#